data_AF-A0A9D9YDI0-F1
#
_entry.id   AF-A0A9D9YDI0-F1
#
_cell.length_a   1.000
_cell.length_b   1.000
_cell.length_c   1.000
_cell.angle_alpha   90.00
_cell.angle_beta   90.00
_cell.angle_gamma   90.00
#
_symmetry.space_group_name_H-M   'P 1'
#
loop_
_entity.id
_entity.type
_entity.pdbx_description
1 polymer ?
#
loop_
_entity_poly.entity_id
_entity_poly.type
_entity_poly.pdbx_seq_one_letter_code
_entity_poly.pdbx_strand_id
1 'polypeptide(L)'
;MKIPHEELLRAYRGLPLSVREYLASGELGPAVRRIGAKYQLHIDVVGDLDESIGLMLSGFINPAQLIQEMEQMGISNLKASLIAKELNDAIFKPLHEKMRSEAGKPARAPLTDVPAPLGTTPPPTAPIAPAAPLAPVITSAPVAPPAPRPEPVTPPAVFEPRLPRTEREVTTPASIAPLPAPVPKNYARDPYREPIDEGTSQ
;
A
#
# COMPACT_ATOMS: atom_id res chain seq x y z
N MET A 1 -12.36 4.76 -3.36
CA MET A 1 -13.10 5.93 -2.80
C MET A 1 -12.73 7.18 -3.59
N LYS A 2 -13.63 8.19 -3.72
CA LYS A 2 -13.27 9.48 -4.33
C LYS A 2 -13.03 10.52 -3.24
N ILE A 3 -11.78 10.76 -2.90
CA ILE A 3 -11.39 11.80 -1.94
C ILE A 3 -11.27 13.13 -2.71
N PRO A 4 -11.92 14.22 -2.28
CA PRO A 4 -11.82 15.49 -2.96
C PRO A 4 -10.38 16.03 -2.89
N HIS A 5 -9.90 16.61 -4.00
CA HIS A 5 -8.51 17.06 -4.13
C HIS A 5 -8.08 18.04 -3.02
N GLU A 6 -8.97 18.93 -2.60
CA GLU A 6 -8.70 19.89 -1.52
C GLU A 6 -8.42 19.21 -0.18
N GLU A 7 -9.12 18.12 0.12
CA GLU A 7 -8.94 17.37 1.36
C GLU A 7 -7.61 16.60 1.34
N LEU A 8 -7.24 16.05 0.19
CA LEU A 8 -5.94 15.41 0.00
C LEU A 8 -4.79 16.41 0.22
N LEU A 9 -4.91 17.63 -0.32
CA LEU A 9 -3.91 18.69 -0.09
C LEU A 9 -3.85 19.11 1.38
N ARG A 10 -4.99 19.18 2.06
CA ARG A 10 -5.04 19.51 3.49
C ARG A 10 -4.33 18.45 4.31
N ALA A 11 -4.63 17.16 4.07
CA ALA A 11 -3.97 16.05 4.73
C ALA A 11 -2.46 16.09 4.45
N TYR A 12 -2.07 16.24 3.19
CA TYR A 12 -0.66 16.31 2.80
C TYR A 12 0.10 17.44 3.52
N ARG A 13 -0.49 18.64 3.64
CA ARG A 13 0.14 19.76 4.37
C ARG A 13 0.29 19.49 5.87
N GLY A 14 -0.58 18.68 6.46
CA GLY A 14 -0.53 18.29 7.86
C GLY A 14 0.47 17.17 8.17
N LEU A 15 1.06 16.54 7.16
CA LEU A 15 2.00 15.43 7.35
C LEU A 15 3.37 15.88 7.88
N PRO A 16 4.03 15.06 8.71
CA PRO A 16 5.42 15.27 9.09
C PRO A 16 6.34 15.40 7.87
N LEU A 17 7.42 16.19 7.99
CA LEU A 17 8.32 16.49 6.88
C LEU A 17 8.89 15.21 6.25
N SER A 18 9.38 14.26 7.06
CA SER A 18 9.94 13.00 6.58
C SER A 18 8.93 12.17 5.77
N VAL A 19 7.65 12.22 6.12
CA VAL A 19 6.58 11.52 5.38
C VAL A 19 6.31 12.21 4.04
N ARG A 20 6.24 13.55 4.02
CA ARG A 20 6.07 14.31 2.78
C ARG A 20 7.23 14.11 1.81
N GLU A 21 8.45 14.12 2.32
CA GLU A 21 9.65 13.85 1.53
C GLU A 21 9.66 12.42 1.00
N TYR A 22 9.23 11.44 1.80
CA TYR A 22 9.13 10.05 1.35
C TYR A 22 8.07 9.85 0.26
N LEU A 23 6.92 10.53 0.36
CA LEU A 23 5.91 10.51 -0.69
C LEU A 23 6.42 11.23 -1.97
N ALA A 24 7.14 12.33 -1.82
CA ALA A 24 7.68 13.11 -2.94
C ALA A 24 8.90 12.46 -3.60
N SER A 25 9.64 11.60 -2.90
CA SER A 25 10.84 10.95 -3.44
C SER A 25 10.53 9.91 -4.51
N GLY A 26 9.28 9.43 -4.59
CA GLY A 26 8.88 8.37 -5.50
C GLY A 26 9.39 6.99 -5.10
N GLU A 27 9.94 6.82 -3.89
CA GLU A 27 10.47 5.55 -3.38
C GLU A 27 9.37 4.52 -3.06
N LEU A 28 8.15 5.00 -2.80
CA LEU A 28 7.00 4.17 -2.48
C LEU A 28 6.68 3.17 -3.62
N GLY A 29 6.47 3.69 -4.84
CA GLY A 29 6.10 2.87 -5.99
C GLY A 29 7.07 1.71 -6.26
N PRO A 30 8.40 1.92 -6.34
CA PRO A 30 9.38 0.84 -6.45
C PRO A 30 9.35 -0.18 -5.30
N ALA A 31 9.08 0.25 -4.07
CA ALA A 31 8.95 -0.66 -2.92
C ALA A 31 7.70 -1.54 -3.07
N VAL A 32 6.55 -0.93 -3.38
CA VAL A 32 5.28 -1.64 -3.58
C VAL A 32 5.35 -2.58 -4.78
N ARG A 33 5.96 -2.16 -5.90
CA ARG A 33 6.18 -3.03 -7.07
C ARG A 33 7.05 -4.25 -6.75
N ARG A 34 8.10 -4.09 -5.94
CA ARG A 34 8.95 -5.22 -5.50
C ARG A 34 8.16 -6.23 -4.67
N ILE A 35 7.31 -5.74 -3.77
CA ILE A 35 6.43 -6.58 -2.96
C ILE A 35 5.38 -7.27 -3.85
N GLY A 36 4.75 -6.53 -4.75
CA GLY A 36 3.81 -7.07 -5.73
C GLY A 36 4.41 -8.21 -6.56
N ALA A 37 5.63 -8.02 -7.07
CA ALA A 37 6.36 -9.06 -7.80
C ALA A 37 6.64 -10.30 -6.93
N LYS A 38 7.06 -10.10 -5.67
CA LYS A 38 7.34 -11.19 -4.71
C LYS A 38 6.10 -12.05 -4.43
N TYR A 39 4.92 -11.45 -4.36
CA TYR A 39 3.65 -12.14 -4.11
C TYR A 39 2.85 -12.46 -5.38
N GLN A 40 3.42 -12.21 -6.56
CA GLN A 40 2.81 -12.43 -7.88
C GLN A 40 1.45 -11.73 -8.02
N LEU A 41 1.37 -10.48 -7.56
CA LEU A 41 0.18 -9.64 -7.71
C LEU A 41 0.10 -9.09 -9.14
N HIS A 42 -1.12 -8.93 -9.65
CA HIS A 42 -1.38 -8.29 -10.93
C HIS A 42 -1.00 -6.79 -10.88
N ILE A 43 -0.60 -6.23 -12.02
CA ILE A 43 -0.16 -4.83 -12.12
C ILE A 43 -1.25 -3.87 -11.64
N ASP A 44 -2.51 -4.13 -11.97
CA ASP A 44 -3.65 -3.33 -11.54
C ASP A 44 -3.78 -3.34 -10.01
N VAL A 45 -3.71 -4.52 -9.38
CA VAL A 45 -3.76 -4.70 -7.93
C VAL A 45 -2.58 -4.02 -7.24
N VAL A 46 -1.40 -4.01 -7.86
CA VAL A 46 -0.22 -3.30 -7.35
C VAL A 46 -0.44 -1.78 -7.39
N GLY A 47 -1.12 -1.26 -8.42
CA GLY A 47 -1.51 0.14 -8.51
C GLY A 47 -2.48 0.54 -7.40
N ASP A 48 -3.54 -0.25 -7.21
CA ASP A 48 -4.54 -0.02 -6.16
C ASP A 48 -3.92 -0.11 -4.76
N LEU A 49 -2.96 -1.02 -4.57
CA LEU A 49 -2.21 -1.16 -3.32
C LEU A 49 -1.31 0.06 -3.07
N ASP A 50 -0.62 0.57 -4.09
CA ASP A 50 0.22 1.77 -4.00
C ASP A 50 -0.60 3.00 -3.59
N GLU A 51 -1.77 3.19 -4.22
CA GLU A 51 -2.72 4.24 -3.85
C GLU A 51 -3.20 4.07 -2.40
N SER A 52 -3.62 2.86 -2.02
CA SER A 52 -4.09 2.56 -0.66
C SER A 52 -3.01 2.85 0.39
N ILE A 53 -1.75 2.51 0.12
CA ILE A 53 -0.64 2.82 1.04
C ILE A 53 -0.40 4.33 1.11
N GLY A 54 -0.49 5.05 -0.01
CA GLY A 54 -0.42 6.51 -0.03
C GLY A 54 -1.52 7.16 0.82
N LEU A 55 -2.75 6.62 0.75
CA LEU A 55 -3.87 7.04 1.61
C LEU A 55 -3.61 6.73 3.08
N MET A 56 -2.99 5.60 3.39
CA MET A 56 -2.64 5.23 4.76
C MET A 56 -1.57 6.15 5.34
N LEU A 57 -0.52 6.44 4.57
CA LEU A 57 0.54 7.39 4.95
C LEU A 57 -0.01 8.81 5.12
N SER A 58 -1.07 9.15 4.39
CA SER A 58 -1.77 10.42 4.50
C SER A 58 -2.77 10.46 5.68
N GLY A 59 -3.01 9.34 6.35
CA GLY A 59 -3.90 9.22 7.50
C GLY A 59 -5.39 9.03 7.17
N PHE A 60 -5.74 8.73 5.90
CA PHE A 60 -7.13 8.50 5.48
C PHE A 60 -7.62 7.10 5.82
N ILE A 61 -6.74 6.11 5.75
CA ILE A 61 -7.06 4.73 6.10
C ILE A 61 -6.15 4.22 7.21
N ASN A 62 -6.66 3.29 8.01
CA ASN A 62 -5.88 2.63 9.06
C ASN A 62 -5.32 1.27 8.60
N PRO A 63 -4.31 0.70 9.26
CA PRO A 63 -3.74 -0.60 8.87
C PRO A 63 -4.74 -1.75 8.79
N ALA A 64 -5.76 -1.75 9.66
CA ALA A 64 -6.84 -2.74 9.61
C ALA A 64 -7.71 -2.56 8.35
N GLN A 65 -7.96 -1.32 7.92
CA GLN A 65 -8.69 -1.02 6.70
C GLN A 65 -7.87 -1.37 5.46
N LEU A 66 -6.55 -1.19 5.49
CA LEU A 66 -5.69 -1.62 4.40
C LEU A 66 -5.85 -3.13 4.11
N ILE A 67 -5.92 -3.97 5.15
CA ILE A 67 -6.16 -5.41 4.97
C ILE A 67 -7.53 -5.66 4.33
N GLN A 68 -8.57 -4.93 4.74
CA GLN A 68 -9.90 -5.04 4.13
C GLN A 68 -9.91 -4.61 2.65
N GLU A 69 -9.22 -3.53 2.30
CA GLU A 69 -9.09 -3.10 0.90
C GLU A 69 -8.36 -4.16 0.08
N MET A 70 -7.30 -4.77 0.63
CA MET A 70 -6.58 -5.86 -0.05
C MET A 70 -7.47 -7.08 -0.31
N GLU A 71 -8.37 -7.41 0.61
CA GLU A 71 -9.38 -8.46 0.39
C GLU A 71 -10.35 -8.10 -0.73
N GLN A 72 -10.76 -6.82 -0.81
CA GLN A 72 -11.60 -6.33 -1.91
C GLN A 72 -10.89 -6.38 -3.27
N MET A 73 -9.56 -6.21 -3.29
CA MET A 73 -8.72 -6.42 -4.48
C MET A 73 -8.54 -7.90 -4.87
N GLY A 74 -9.14 -8.83 -4.11
CA GLY A 74 -9.05 -10.28 -4.37
C GLY A 74 -7.83 -10.96 -3.77
N ILE A 75 -7.10 -10.29 -2.87
CA ILE A 75 -5.97 -10.90 -2.14
C ILE A 75 -6.53 -11.69 -0.95
N SER A 76 -6.15 -12.97 -0.82
CA SER A 76 -6.61 -13.78 0.32
C SER A 76 -6.11 -13.20 1.65
N ASN A 77 -6.92 -13.29 2.72
CA ASN A 77 -6.60 -12.76 4.06
C ASN A 77 -5.19 -13.15 4.56
N LEU A 78 -4.80 -14.41 4.32
CA LEU A 78 -3.48 -14.92 4.69
C LEU A 78 -2.35 -14.20 3.91
N LYS A 79 -2.51 -14.01 2.59
CA LYS A 79 -1.55 -13.24 1.78
C LYS A 79 -1.55 -11.75 2.17
N ALA A 80 -2.71 -11.16 2.39
CA ALA A 80 -2.84 -9.76 2.80
C ALA A 80 -2.08 -9.49 4.10
N SER A 81 -2.20 -10.39 5.09
CA SER A 81 -1.45 -10.31 6.36
C SER A 81 0.08 -10.39 6.15
N LEU A 82 0.54 -11.28 5.26
CA LEU A 82 1.97 -11.41 4.94
C LEU A 82 2.51 -10.16 4.23
N ILE A 83 1.75 -9.63 3.27
CA ILE A 83 2.10 -8.40 2.57
C ILE A 83 2.11 -7.20 3.53
N ALA A 84 1.12 -7.08 4.41
CA ALA A 84 1.07 -6.02 5.42
C ALA A 84 2.30 -6.03 6.34
N LYS A 85 2.76 -7.23 6.73
CA LYS A 85 4.00 -7.39 7.49
C LYS A 85 5.23 -6.93 6.68
N GLU A 86 5.32 -7.32 5.42
CA GLU A 86 6.42 -6.92 4.54
C GLU A 86 6.44 -5.41 4.30
N LEU A 87 5.27 -4.79 4.11
CA LEU A 87 5.10 -3.35 3.99
C LEU A 87 5.57 -2.64 5.27
N ASN A 88 5.18 -3.16 6.43
CA ASN A 88 5.64 -2.66 7.72
C ASN A 88 7.17 -2.64 7.80
N ASP A 89 7.82 -3.72 7.36
CA ASP A 89 9.28 -3.82 7.40
C ASP A 89 9.99 -2.96 6.34
N ALA A 90 9.47 -2.90 5.12
CA ALA A 90 10.11 -2.22 3.99
C ALA A 90 9.88 -0.71 3.95
N ILE A 91 8.74 -0.23 4.48
CA ILE A 91 8.29 1.16 4.32
C ILE A 91 8.12 1.81 5.69
N PHE A 92 7.29 1.23 6.56
CA PHE A 92 6.88 1.92 7.80
C PHE A 92 8.00 2.01 8.83
N LYS A 93 8.74 0.92 9.07
CA LYS A 93 9.90 0.92 9.99
C LYS A 93 10.97 1.96 9.62
N PRO A 94 11.52 1.97 8.39
CA PRO A 94 12.56 2.94 8.03
C PRO A 94 12.02 4.37 8.05
N LEU A 95 10.75 4.59 7.71
CA LEU A 95 10.13 5.91 7.80
C LEU A 95 10.01 6.37 9.25
N HIS A 96 9.58 5.49 10.17
CA HIS A 96 9.50 5.78 11.60
C HIS A 96 10.88 6.08 12.20
N GLU A 97 11.91 5.38 11.76
CA GLU A 97 13.29 5.61 12.20
C GLU A 97 13.80 6.99 11.75
N LYS A 98 13.49 7.42 10.52
CA LYS A 98 13.79 8.77 10.05
C LYS A 98 13.09 9.83 10.89
N MET A 99 11.79 9.66 11.16
CA MET A 99 11.02 10.58 12.01
C MET A 99 11.61 10.68 13.43
N ARG A 100 12.01 9.54 14.02
CA ARG A 100 12.63 9.51 15.34
C ARG A 100 13.98 10.22 15.35
N SER A 101 14.76 10.06 14.29
CA SER A 101 16.08 10.69 14.13
C SER A 101 15.97 12.21 13.97
N GLU A 102 14.90 12.70 13.34
CA GLU A 102 14.60 14.13 13.22
C GLU A 102 14.11 14.73 14.54
N ALA A 103 13.27 14.00 15.29
CA ALA A 103 12.81 14.44 16.62
C ALA A 103 13.94 14.54 17.65
N GLY A 104 15.02 13.75 17.48
CA GLY A 104 16.20 13.76 18.36
C GLY A 104 17.27 14.81 17.99
N LYS A 105 17.17 15.44 16.82
CA LYS A 105 18.04 16.58 16.47
C LYS A 105 17.38 17.84 17.04
N PRO A 106 18.05 18.61 17.94
CA PRO A 106 17.54 19.93 18.28
C PRO A 106 17.38 20.67 16.97
N ALA A 107 16.17 21.19 16.74
CA ALA A 107 15.84 21.99 15.57
C ALA A 107 17.02 22.93 15.28
N ARG A 108 17.73 22.69 14.18
CA ARG A 108 18.75 23.63 13.72
C ARG A 108 17.98 24.93 13.53
N ALA A 109 18.24 25.88 14.43
CA ALA A 109 17.49 27.11 14.53
C ALA A 109 17.31 27.69 13.12
N PRO A 110 16.07 27.99 12.70
CA PRO A 110 15.91 28.80 11.52
C PRO A 110 16.68 30.09 11.78
N LEU A 111 17.64 30.42 10.91
CA LEU A 111 18.24 31.74 10.85
C LEU A 111 17.13 32.69 10.41
N THR A 112 16.34 33.14 11.38
CA THR A 112 15.41 34.25 11.18
C THR A 112 15.51 35.11 12.43
N ASP A 113 16.37 36.11 12.30
CA ASP A 113 16.37 37.33 13.09
C ASP A 113 14.96 37.94 12.97
N VAL A 114 14.08 37.61 13.91
CA VAL A 114 12.80 38.28 14.10
C VAL A 114 12.77 38.73 15.56
N PRO A 115 12.67 40.05 15.84
CA PRO A 115 12.61 40.53 17.21
C PRO A 115 11.36 39.98 17.91
N ALA A 116 11.60 39.46 19.11
CA ALA A 116 10.64 38.81 19.97
C ALA A 116 9.42 39.70 20.30
N PRO A 117 8.18 39.20 20.16
CA PRO A 117 7.07 39.71 20.95
C PRO A 117 7.18 39.12 22.37
N LEU A 118 7.45 40.00 23.33
CA LEU A 118 7.31 39.74 24.76
C LEU A 118 5.86 39.37 25.10
N GLY A 119 5.70 38.28 25.86
CA GLY A 119 4.62 38.15 26.83
C GLY A 119 3.37 37.40 26.38
N THR A 120 3.25 36.15 26.82
CA THR A 120 2.05 35.67 27.53
C THR A 120 2.40 34.39 28.27
N THR A 121 2.49 34.52 29.58
CA THR A 121 2.61 33.44 30.55
C THR A 121 1.40 32.51 30.47
N PRO A 122 1.58 31.18 30.41
CA PRO A 122 0.47 30.25 30.60
C PRO A 122 -0.07 30.35 32.04
N PRO A 123 -1.39 30.23 32.25
CA PRO A 123 -1.99 30.25 33.58
C PRO A 123 -1.53 29.03 34.41
N PRO A 124 -1.45 29.17 35.75
CA PRO A 124 -0.99 28.12 36.65
C PRO A 124 -1.90 26.89 36.62
N THR A 125 -1.27 25.74 36.37
CA THR A 125 -1.78 24.39 36.55
C THR A 125 -2.36 24.21 37.96
N ALA A 126 -3.66 23.98 38.05
CA ALA A 126 -4.28 23.50 39.28
C ALA A 126 -3.85 22.04 39.54
N PRO A 127 -3.53 21.65 40.79
CA PRO A 127 -3.21 20.27 41.13
C PRO A 127 -4.44 19.37 40.94
N ILE A 128 -4.25 18.34 40.13
CA ILE A 128 -5.18 17.24 39.92
C ILE A 128 -5.36 16.51 41.26
N ALA A 129 -6.59 16.52 41.78
CA ALA A 129 -6.99 15.67 42.90
C ALA A 129 -6.97 14.19 42.45
N PRO A 130 -6.49 13.25 43.29
CA PRO A 130 -6.56 11.83 42.99
C PRO A 130 -8.02 11.36 43.04
N ALA A 131 -8.59 11.12 41.86
CA ALA A 131 -9.85 10.40 41.75
C ALA A 131 -9.65 8.96 42.25
N ALA A 132 -10.54 8.55 43.15
CA ALA A 132 -10.53 7.30 43.89
C ALA A 132 -10.36 6.04 43.02
N PRO A 133 -9.84 4.94 43.60
CA PRO A 133 -9.80 3.64 42.93
C PRO A 133 -11.22 3.19 42.60
N LEU A 134 -11.53 3.13 41.30
CA LEU A 134 -12.72 2.46 40.80
C LEU A 134 -12.61 0.97 41.16
N ALA A 135 -13.56 0.50 41.97
CA ALA A 135 -13.72 -0.91 42.28
C ALA A 135 -13.87 -1.74 41.00
N PRO A 136 -13.36 -2.99 40.95
CA PRO A 136 -13.55 -3.86 39.81
C PRO A 136 -15.03 -4.25 39.71
N VAL A 137 -15.72 -3.75 38.68
CA VAL A 137 -16.99 -4.31 38.24
C VAL A 137 -16.67 -5.65 37.59
N ILE A 138 -16.95 -6.72 38.33
CA ILE A 138 -16.90 -8.10 37.84
C ILE A 138 -18.12 -8.27 36.92
N THR A 139 -17.98 -7.86 35.66
CA THR A 139 -18.99 -8.19 34.64
C THR A 139 -18.86 -9.67 34.33
N SER A 140 -19.83 -10.42 34.83
CA SER A 140 -20.13 -11.81 34.52
C SER A 140 -19.97 -12.11 33.03
N ALA A 141 -19.17 -13.12 32.72
CA ALA A 141 -18.99 -13.66 31.38
C ALA A 141 -20.34 -14.05 30.75
N PRO A 142 -20.64 -13.64 29.51
CA PRO A 142 -21.75 -14.21 28.77
C PRO A 142 -21.45 -15.68 28.47
N VAL A 143 -22.38 -16.53 28.91
CA VAL A 143 -22.47 -17.97 28.66
C VAL A 143 -22.19 -18.26 27.19
N ALA A 144 -21.20 -19.13 26.95
CA ALA A 144 -20.90 -19.64 25.63
C ALA A 144 -22.13 -20.38 25.06
N PRO A 145 -22.52 -20.13 23.80
CA PRO A 145 -23.52 -20.95 23.14
C PRO A 145 -23.04 -22.41 23.06
N PRO A 146 -23.91 -23.40 23.25
CA PRO A 146 -23.55 -24.81 23.12
C PRO A 146 -23.01 -25.09 21.72
N ALA A 147 -21.89 -25.81 21.66
CA ALA A 147 -21.28 -26.25 20.42
C ALA A 147 -22.30 -27.00 19.54
N PRO A 148 -22.40 -26.70 18.23
CA PRO A 148 -23.22 -27.49 17.33
C PRO A 148 -22.69 -28.93 17.30
N ARG A 149 -23.60 -29.86 17.56
CA ARG A 149 -23.41 -31.30 17.42
C ARG A 149 -22.91 -31.59 16.00
N PRO A 150 -21.84 -32.38 15.80
CA PRO A 150 -21.41 -32.76 14.45
C PRO A 150 -22.53 -33.61 13.83
N GLU A 151 -23.14 -33.09 12.78
CA GLU A 151 -23.99 -33.89 11.90
C GLU A 151 -23.12 -34.95 11.20
N PRO A 152 -23.59 -36.20 11.06
CA PRO A 152 -22.89 -37.22 10.29
C PRO A 152 -22.85 -36.77 8.84
N VAL A 153 -21.66 -36.39 8.38
CA VAL A 153 -21.40 -36.04 6.98
C VAL A 153 -21.56 -37.32 6.16
N THR A 154 -22.68 -37.46 5.47
CA THR A 154 -22.83 -38.42 4.38
C THR A 154 -21.75 -38.15 3.34
N PRO A 155 -20.96 -39.14 2.91
CA PRO A 155 -19.94 -38.94 1.89
C PRO A 155 -20.61 -38.47 0.58
N PRO A 156 -20.12 -37.40 -0.06
CA PRO A 156 -20.61 -37.00 -1.36
C PRO A 156 -20.32 -38.12 -2.38
N ALA A 157 -21.33 -38.44 -3.18
CA ALA A 157 -21.26 -39.40 -4.26
C ALA A 157 -20.04 -39.12 -5.15
N VAL A 158 -19.28 -40.18 -5.41
CA VAL A 158 -18.20 -40.22 -6.40
C VAL A 158 -18.82 -39.85 -7.75
N PHE A 159 -18.69 -38.59 -8.15
CA PHE A 159 -18.88 -38.18 -9.53
C PHE A 159 -17.65 -38.66 -10.29
N GLU A 160 -17.76 -39.79 -11.00
CA GLU A 160 -16.85 -40.12 -12.08
C GLU A 160 -17.01 -39.06 -13.19
N PRO A 161 -15.97 -38.27 -13.52
CA PRO A 161 -15.96 -37.54 -14.78
C PRO A 161 -15.69 -38.55 -15.90
N ARG A 162 -16.74 -39.18 -16.42
CA ARG A 162 -16.71 -39.68 -17.79
C ARG A 162 -17.03 -38.51 -18.71
N LEU A 163 -16.10 -38.15 -19.58
CA LEU A 163 -16.31 -37.66 -20.95
C LEU A 163 -14.95 -37.58 -21.69
N PRO A 164 -14.94 -37.49 -23.03
CA PRO A 164 -14.29 -38.45 -23.91
C PRO A 164 -12.82 -38.15 -24.22
N ARG A 165 -12.08 -39.24 -24.43
CA ARG A 165 -10.77 -39.26 -25.07
C ARG A 165 -10.92 -38.78 -26.52
N THR A 166 -10.69 -37.49 -26.76
CA THR A 166 -10.39 -37.00 -28.11
C THR A 166 -8.95 -37.37 -28.40
N GLU A 167 -8.75 -38.45 -29.15
CA GLU A 167 -7.52 -38.69 -29.91
C GLU A 167 -7.24 -37.45 -30.76
N ARG A 168 -6.25 -36.65 -30.34
CA ARG A 168 -5.49 -35.83 -31.27
C ARG A 168 -4.18 -36.55 -31.52
N GLU A 169 -4.03 -36.96 -32.77
CA GLU A 169 -2.83 -37.48 -33.39
C GLU A 169 -1.57 -36.80 -32.85
N VAL A 170 -0.63 -37.65 -32.44
CA VAL A 170 0.77 -37.31 -32.24
C VAL A 170 1.39 -37.15 -33.62
N THR A 171 1.65 -35.91 -34.02
CA THR A 171 2.61 -35.60 -35.10
C THR A 171 3.75 -34.77 -34.52
N THR A 172 4.91 -35.42 -34.48
CA THR A 172 6.25 -34.92 -34.10
C THR A 172 6.73 -33.73 -34.96
N PRO A 173 7.85 -33.05 -34.58
CA PRO A 173 8.00 -31.60 -34.65
C PRO A 173 8.51 -31.10 -36.00
N ALA A 174 7.85 -30.07 -36.53
CA ALA A 174 8.42 -29.23 -37.58
C ALA A 174 9.26 -28.12 -36.92
N SER A 175 10.57 -28.22 -37.13
CA SER A 175 11.55 -27.13 -37.19
C SER A 175 10.94 -25.72 -37.16
N ILE A 176 11.06 -25.04 -36.01
CA ILE A 176 10.74 -23.63 -35.89
C ILE A 176 11.84 -22.87 -36.62
N ALA A 177 11.50 -22.38 -37.82
CA ALA A 177 12.29 -21.41 -38.55
C ALA A 177 12.57 -20.17 -37.66
N PRO A 178 13.74 -19.53 -37.80
CA PRO A 178 14.05 -18.31 -37.06
C PRO A 178 12.97 -17.25 -37.33
N LEU A 179 12.52 -16.58 -36.25
CA LEU A 179 11.56 -15.48 -36.33
C LEU A 179 12.00 -14.48 -37.42
N PRO A 180 11.09 -14.01 -38.29
CA PRO A 180 11.38 -12.93 -39.20
C PRO A 180 11.75 -11.68 -38.40
N ALA A 181 12.85 -11.03 -38.77
CA ALA A 181 13.28 -9.77 -38.20
C ALA A 181 12.13 -8.74 -38.25
N PRO A 182 12.00 -7.87 -37.24
CA PRO A 182 10.96 -6.86 -37.21
C PRO A 182 11.05 -5.97 -38.45
N VAL A 183 9.98 -5.94 -39.23
CA VAL A 183 9.83 -5.05 -40.39
C VAL A 183 10.07 -3.62 -39.90
N PRO A 184 10.98 -2.85 -40.53
CA PRO A 184 11.20 -1.45 -40.16
C PRO A 184 9.89 -0.70 -40.37
N LYS A 185 9.28 -0.26 -39.26
CA LYS A 185 8.10 0.61 -39.28
C LYS A 185 8.51 1.91 -39.96
N ASN A 186 7.92 2.18 -41.12
CA ASN A 186 8.19 3.37 -41.90
C ASN A 186 7.46 4.57 -41.24
N TYR A 187 8.13 5.21 -40.28
CA TYR A 187 7.61 6.35 -39.52
C TYR A 187 7.59 7.67 -40.32
N ALA A 188 7.84 7.62 -41.64
CA ALA A 188 7.87 8.80 -42.52
C ALA A 188 6.48 9.44 -42.80
N ARG A 189 5.39 8.84 -42.29
CA ARG A 189 4.03 9.35 -42.46
C ARG A 189 3.30 9.61 -41.14
N ASP A 190 4.03 9.79 -40.05
CA ASP A 190 3.42 10.18 -38.78
C ASP A 190 3.28 11.72 -38.72
N PRO A 191 2.05 12.28 -38.79
CA PRO A 191 1.81 13.72 -38.81
C PRO A 191 2.18 14.42 -37.48
N TYR A 192 2.49 13.66 -36.43
CA TYR A 192 2.90 14.16 -35.11
C TYR A 192 4.40 14.00 -34.84
N ARG A 193 5.20 13.58 -35.82
CA ARG A 193 6.65 13.49 -35.64
C ARG A 193 7.26 14.86 -35.91
N GLU A 194 7.58 15.59 -34.84
CA GLU A 194 8.34 16.84 -34.95
C GLU A 194 9.65 16.58 -35.71
N PRO A 195 10.02 17.44 -36.69
CA PRO A 195 11.30 17.33 -37.34
C PRO A 195 12.38 17.57 -36.29
N ILE A 196 13.22 16.55 -36.09
CA ILE A 196 14.46 16.68 -35.33
C ILE A 196 15.33 17.66 -36.11
N ASP A 197 15.42 18.89 -35.62
CA ASP A 197 16.32 19.92 -36.11
C ASP A 197 17.75 19.45 -35.80
N GLU A 198 18.35 18.73 -36.75
CA GLU A 198 19.77 18.38 -36.69
C GLU A 198 20.58 19.64 -36.99
N GLY A 199 20.72 20.47 -35.95
CA GLY A 199 21.57 21.64 -35.91
C GLY A 199 22.98 21.29 -36.37
N THR A 200 23.28 21.68 -37.59
CA THR A 200 24.60 21.65 -38.20
C THR A 200 25.50 22.60 -37.40
N SER A 201 26.37 22.04 -36.58
CA SER A 201 27.46 22.80 -35.97
C SER A 201 28.69 22.67 -36.87
N GLN A 202 29.16 23.82 -37.36
CA GLN A 202 30.43 24.02 -38.06
C GLN A 202 31.64 23.53 -37.24
#